data_AF-A0A1V6ASW0-F1
#
_entry.id   AF-A0A1V6ASW0-F1
#
_cell.length_a   1.000
_cell.length_b   1.000
_cell.length_c   1.000
_cell.angle_alpha   90.00
_cell.angle_beta   90.00
_cell.angle_gamma   90.00
#
_symmetry.space_group_name_H-M   'P 1'
#
loop_
_entity.id
_entity.type
_entity.pdbx_description
1 polymer ?
#
loop_
_entity_poly.entity_id
_entity_poly.type
_entity_poly.pdbx_seq_one_letter_code
_entity_poly.pdbx_strand_id
1 'polypeptide(L)'
;MSQHFVKRGEPPPGLSSFTKIRLNWIKKNQVQIVKPGETSYAFLSPLSKGGELLCVKVPLPDGTYYLVENRQPIGFDRILPDSGILILKVNPKVNEGDGTVEVKIAGGSRNFTNATYKLEMNNRNVFIDKSSGLFHKSNIAIIPLWKEKDKLGVLITTPDRSEAAIKAGRAIQALMDQSSETSDNGQKTLILDAIAAFKSKDFEKSYAIAARGR
;
A
#
# COMPACT_ATOMS: atom_id res chain seq x y z
N MET A 1 -11.47 18.85 -13.79
CA MET A 1 -12.02 17.76 -14.64
C MET A 1 -11.09 16.56 -14.59
N SER A 2 -11.49 15.47 -13.92
CA SER A 2 -10.71 14.23 -13.89
C SER A 2 -10.68 13.58 -15.28
N GLN A 3 -9.58 12.94 -15.65
CA GLN A 3 -9.46 12.21 -16.92
C GLN A 3 -10.34 10.95 -16.84
N HIS A 4 -11.57 11.03 -17.36
CA HIS A 4 -12.56 9.94 -17.28
C HIS A 4 -12.25 8.76 -18.20
N PHE A 5 -11.38 8.96 -19.19
CA PHE A 5 -11.03 7.93 -20.16
C PHE A 5 -9.53 7.73 -20.20
N VAL A 6 -9.11 6.52 -19.81
CA VAL A 6 -7.76 6.01 -20.11
C VAL A 6 -7.71 5.51 -21.55
N LYS A 7 -8.80 4.87 -22.01
CA LYS A 7 -9.00 4.40 -23.38
C LYS A 7 -10.43 4.72 -23.84
N ARG A 8 -10.58 5.21 -25.07
CA ARG A 8 -11.90 5.51 -25.65
C ARG A 8 -12.72 4.23 -25.82
N GLY A 9 -13.99 4.26 -25.46
CA GLY A 9 -14.92 3.13 -25.61
C GLY A 9 -14.89 2.11 -24.47
N GLU A 10 -13.95 2.22 -23.52
CA GLU A 10 -13.95 1.43 -22.29
C GLU A 10 -14.68 2.18 -21.16
N PRO A 11 -15.26 1.46 -20.18
CA PRO A 11 -15.85 2.10 -19.01
C PRO A 11 -14.77 2.85 -18.23
N PRO A 12 -15.12 3.92 -17.49
CA PRO A 12 -14.16 4.66 -16.69
C PRO A 12 -13.53 3.76 -15.61
N PRO A 13 -12.31 4.07 -15.15
CA PRO A 13 -11.70 3.37 -14.04
C PRO A 13 -12.57 3.41 -12.77
N GLY A 14 -12.37 2.44 -11.88
CA GLY A 14 -13.11 2.36 -10.63
C GLY A 14 -12.88 3.58 -9.73
N LEU A 15 -13.92 3.93 -8.96
CA LEU A 15 -13.86 5.00 -7.96
C LEU A 15 -12.80 4.73 -6.90
N SER A 16 -12.07 5.77 -6.50
CA SER A 16 -11.11 5.72 -5.40
C SER A 16 -11.78 5.49 -4.05
N SER A 17 -11.00 5.04 -3.07
CA SER A 17 -11.41 4.89 -1.67
C SER A 17 -11.98 6.19 -1.10
N PHE A 18 -11.42 7.35 -1.44
CA PHE A 18 -11.97 8.65 -1.03
C PHE A 18 -13.45 8.81 -1.41
N THR A 19 -13.77 8.57 -2.69
CA THR A 19 -15.13 8.72 -3.19
C THR A 19 -16.04 7.64 -2.60
N LYS A 20 -15.59 6.39 -2.57
CA LYS A 20 -16.37 5.28 -2.01
C LYS A 20 -16.66 5.45 -0.51
N ILE A 21 -15.76 6.02 0.28
CA ILE A 21 -15.99 6.34 1.70
C ILE A 21 -17.09 7.41 1.84
N ARG A 22 -17.01 8.49 1.04
CA ARG A 22 -18.01 9.58 1.08
C ARG A 22 -19.40 9.13 0.67
N LEU A 23 -19.48 8.19 -0.27
CA LEU A 23 -20.74 7.55 -0.68
C LEU A 23 -21.21 6.46 0.30
N ASN A 24 -20.48 6.21 1.40
CA ASN A 24 -20.76 5.15 2.36
C ASN A 24 -20.76 3.74 1.73
N TRP A 25 -20.02 3.54 0.63
CA TRP A 25 -19.82 2.24 -0.03
C TRP A 25 -18.66 1.47 0.60
N ILE A 26 -17.71 2.17 1.22
CA ILE A 26 -16.73 1.58 2.15
C ILE A 26 -17.17 1.95 3.56
N LYS A 27 -17.45 0.92 4.37
CA LYS A 27 -17.87 1.08 5.76
C LYS A 27 -16.67 1.32 6.67
N LYS A 28 -16.92 1.88 7.86
CA LYS A 28 -15.88 2.21 8.84
C LYS A 28 -15.02 0.99 9.22
N ASN A 29 -15.61 -0.19 9.34
CA ASN A 29 -14.89 -1.44 9.65
C ASN A 29 -14.03 -1.96 8.49
N GLN A 30 -14.20 -1.42 7.28
CA GLN A 30 -13.36 -1.75 6.11
C GLN A 30 -12.19 -0.78 5.94
N VAL A 31 -11.98 0.11 6.92
CA VAL A 31 -10.89 1.09 6.96
C VAL A 31 -10.09 0.88 8.24
N GLN A 32 -8.80 0.60 8.11
CA GLN A 32 -7.87 0.58 9.23
C GLN A 32 -7.29 1.97 9.43
N ILE A 33 -7.28 2.48 10.65
CA ILE A 33 -6.66 3.77 10.98
C ILE A 33 -5.29 3.50 11.60
N VAL A 34 -4.26 4.14 11.09
CA VAL A 34 -2.88 4.05 11.62
C VAL A 34 -2.38 5.47 11.85
N LYS A 35 -1.87 5.79 13.04
CA LYS A 35 -1.38 7.14 13.33
C LYS A 35 0.05 7.33 12.82
N PRO A 36 0.45 8.57 12.50
CA PRO A 36 1.85 8.88 12.19
C PRO A 36 2.78 8.41 13.33
N GLY A 37 3.90 7.79 12.99
CA GLY A 37 4.84 7.23 13.96
C GLY A 37 4.52 5.80 14.42
N GLU A 38 3.33 5.27 14.16
CA GLU A 38 3.01 3.87 14.44
C GLU A 38 3.59 2.93 13.38
N THR A 39 3.80 1.67 13.77
CA THR A 39 4.10 0.58 12.86
C THR A 39 2.92 -0.40 12.84
N SER A 40 2.29 -0.54 11.69
CA SER A 40 1.11 -1.39 11.49
C SER A 40 1.08 -1.95 10.07
N TYR A 41 0.74 -3.23 9.94
CA TYR A 41 0.60 -3.90 8.65
C TYR A 41 -0.88 -4.20 8.36
N ALA A 42 -1.22 -4.31 7.08
CA ALA A 42 -2.56 -4.60 6.59
C ALA A 42 -2.52 -5.41 5.30
N PHE A 43 -3.50 -6.29 5.08
CA PHE A 43 -3.73 -6.95 3.79
C PHE A 43 -5.00 -6.39 3.16
N LEU A 44 -4.82 -5.60 2.10
CA LEU A 44 -5.91 -4.89 1.44
C LEU A 44 -6.47 -5.74 0.30
N SER A 45 -7.77 -5.97 0.34
CA SER A 45 -8.49 -6.61 -0.79
C SER A 45 -8.47 -5.66 -1.99
N PRO A 46 -8.49 -6.17 -3.24
CA PRO A 46 -8.57 -5.31 -4.42
C PRO A 46 -9.80 -4.39 -4.34
N LEU A 47 -9.60 -3.08 -4.51
CA LEU A 47 -10.65 -2.08 -4.30
C LEU A 47 -11.87 -2.29 -5.22
N SER A 48 -11.63 -2.78 -6.44
CA SER A 48 -12.66 -3.10 -7.43
C SER A 48 -13.49 -4.33 -7.04
N LYS A 49 -12.90 -5.30 -6.33
CA LYS A 49 -13.57 -6.54 -5.86
C LYS A 49 -14.37 -6.34 -4.58
N GLY A 50 -13.93 -5.42 -3.72
CA GLY A 50 -14.47 -5.34 -2.35
C GLY A 50 -13.85 -6.42 -1.44
N GLY A 51 -14.30 -6.46 -0.18
CA GLY A 51 -13.73 -7.36 0.84
C GLY A 51 -13.76 -6.76 2.24
N GLU A 52 -13.13 -7.44 3.19
CA GLU A 52 -13.15 -7.08 4.62
C GLU A 52 -12.39 -5.78 4.90
N LEU A 53 -11.19 -5.64 4.34
CA LEU A 53 -10.35 -4.46 4.50
C LEU A 53 -9.96 -3.91 3.13
N LEU A 54 -10.25 -2.63 2.90
CA LEU A 54 -10.14 -1.99 1.59
C LEU A 54 -9.21 -0.79 1.58
N CYS A 55 -8.99 -0.18 2.73
CA CYS A 55 -8.19 1.03 2.83
C CYS A 55 -7.48 1.15 4.18
N VAL A 56 -6.28 1.73 4.17
CA VAL A 56 -5.68 2.29 5.38
C VAL A 56 -5.79 3.81 5.33
N LYS A 57 -6.27 4.42 6.41
CA LYS A 57 -6.29 5.87 6.62
C LYS A 57 -5.20 6.28 7.60
N VAL A 58 -4.35 7.23 7.20
CA VAL A 58 -3.31 7.81 8.05
C VAL A 58 -3.63 9.29 8.27
N PRO A 59 -4.28 9.67 9.39
CA PRO A 59 -4.61 11.06 9.69
C PRO A 59 -3.35 11.86 10.05
N LEU A 60 -3.22 13.09 9.52
CA LEU A 60 -2.13 14.01 9.83
C LEU A 60 -2.58 15.12 10.79
N PRO A 61 -1.66 15.74 11.55
CA PRO A 61 -1.99 16.78 12.52
C PRO A 61 -2.66 18.02 11.92
N ASP A 62 -2.39 18.35 10.66
CA ASP A 62 -2.96 19.50 9.95
C ASP A 62 -4.40 19.26 9.46
N GLY A 63 -4.96 18.09 9.72
CA GLY A 63 -6.30 17.67 9.27
C GLY A 63 -6.33 17.07 7.86
N THR A 64 -5.20 17.08 7.15
CA THR A 64 -5.05 16.26 5.93
C THR A 64 -4.84 14.79 6.32
N TYR A 65 -4.98 13.88 5.36
CA TYR A 65 -4.75 12.47 5.62
C TYR A 65 -4.33 11.72 4.35
N TYR A 66 -3.63 10.60 4.54
CA TYR A 66 -3.41 9.65 3.47
C TYR A 66 -4.50 8.59 3.46
N LEU A 67 -4.89 8.16 2.26
CA LEU A 67 -5.60 6.92 2.01
C LEU A 67 -4.70 6.00 1.19
N VAL A 68 -4.62 4.74 1.60
CA VAL A 68 -3.83 3.70 0.93
C VAL A 68 -4.78 2.64 0.42
N GLU A 69 -4.72 2.32 -0.87
CA GLU A 69 -5.65 1.40 -1.52
C GLU A 69 -4.93 0.42 -2.46
N ASN A 70 -5.49 -0.78 -2.60
CA ASN A 70 -4.98 -1.81 -3.51
C ASN A 70 -5.73 -1.75 -4.85
N ARG A 71 -5.05 -1.33 -5.92
CA ARG A 71 -5.58 -1.29 -7.30
C ARG A 71 -5.03 -2.48 -8.09
N GLN A 72 -5.92 -3.32 -8.61
CA GLN A 72 -5.56 -4.50 -9.41
C GLN A 72 -6.33 -4.45 -10.73
N PRO A 73 -5.81 -5.04 -11.83
CA PRO A 73 -6.39 -4.95 -13.16
C PRO A 73 -7.63 -5.86 -13.32
N ILE A 74 -8.67 -5.61 -12.51
CA ILE A 74 -9.91 -6.39 -12.45
C ILE A 74 -11.13 -5.48 -12.41
N GLY A 75 -12.26 -5.96 -12.91
CA GLY A 75 -13.51 -5.18 -12.95
C GLY A 75 -13.32 -3.86 -13.70
N PHE A 76 -13.68 -2.74 -13.06
CA PHE A 76 -13.51 -1.39 -13.64
C PHE A 76 -12.05 -0.93 -13.70
N ASP A 77 -11.15 -1.54 -12.93
CA ASP A 77 -9.73 -1.17 -12.88
C ASP A 77 -8.89 -1.86 -13.96
N ARG A 78 -9.49 -2.72 -14.80
CA ARG A 78 -8.79 -3.47 -15.87
C ARG A 78 -8.04 -2.58 -16.88
N ILE A 79 -8.47 -1.33 -17.02
CA ILE A 79 -7.90 -0.36 -17.97
C ILE A 79 -6.90 0.60 -17.33
N LEU A 80 -6.65 0.50 -16.02
CA LEU A 80 -5.66 1.36 -15.39
C LEU A 80 -4.28 1.06 -15.97
N PRO A 81 -3.43 2.09 -16.15
CA PRO A 81 -2.11 1.91 -16.73
C PRO A 81 -1.13 1.19 -15.77
N ASP A 82 -1.53 1.00 -14.52
CA ASP A 82 -0.68 0.45 -13.46
C ASP A 82 -1.51 -0.21 -12.36
N SER A 83 -0.87 -1.08 -11.58
CA SER A 83 -1.50 -1.86 -10.51
C SER A 83 -0.58 -2.04 -9.32
N GLY A 84 -1.10 -1.96 -8.09
CA GLY A 84 -0.31 -2.05 -6.88
C GLY A 84 -0.95 -1.24 -5.76
N ILE A 85 -0.14 -0.75 -4.82
CA ILE A 85 -0.60 0.17 -3.79
C ILE A 85 -0.66 1.58 -4.35
N LEU A 86 -1.84 2.21 -4.34
CA LEU A 86 -2.01 3.63 -4.65
C LEU A 86 -2.15 4.42 -3.35
N ILE A 87 -1.50 5.59 -3.30
CA ILE A 87 -1.55 6.49 -2.15
C ILE A 87 -2.20 7.80 -2.58
N LEU A 88 -3.21 8.22 -1.83
CA LEU A 88 -3.94 9.47 -2.03
C LEU A 88 -3.67 10.39 -0.84
N LYS A 89 -3.29 11.64 -1.08
CA LYS A 89 -3.32 12.69 -0.06
C LYS A 89 -4.64 13.44 -0.17
N VAL A 90 -5.35 13.58 0.94
CA VAL A 90 -6.64 14.25 1.00
C VAL A 90 -6.53 15.48 1.87
N ASN A 91 -6.94 16.63 1.33
CA ASN A 91 -7.08 17.87 2.08
C ASN A 91 -8.57 18.26 2.15
N PRO A 92 -9.26 17.95 3.26
CA PRO A 92 -10.69 18.23 3.38
C PRO A 92 -11.02 19.73 3.55
N LYS A 93 -10.01 20.59 3.74
CA LYS A 93 -10.20 22.04 3.92
C LYS A 93 -10.28 22.80 2.58
N VAL A 94 -9.95 22.13 1.48
CA VAL A 94 -9.94 22.71 0.13
C VAL A 94 -11.28 22.45 -0.53
N ASN A 95 -11.82 23.47 -1.21
CA ASN A 95 -13.09 23.37 -1.92
C ASN A 95 -13.05 22.27 -2.99
N GLU A 96 -14.20 21.68 -3.28
CA GLU A 96 -14.31 20.73 -4.39
C GLU A 96 -13.99 21.42 -5.71
N GLY A 97 -13.16 20.77 -6.53
CA GLY A 97 -12.64 21.36 -7.78
C GLY A 97 -11.20 21.85 -7.68
N ASP A 98 -10.72 22.18 -6.48
CA ASP A 98 -9.38 22.76 -6.25
C ASP A 98 -8.32 21.70 -5.89
N GLY A 99 -8.61 20.42 -6.13
CA GLY A 99 -7.67 19.33 -5.85
C GLY A 99 -7.74 18.81 -4.40
N THR A 100 -8.95 18.65 -3.85
CA THR A 100 -9.22 18.01 -2.54
C THR A 100 -8.50 16.67 -2.35
N VAL A 101 -8.22 15.95 -3.45
CA VAL A 101 -7.49 14.67 -3.48
C VAL A 101 -6.38 14.73 -4.50
N GLU A 102 -5.19 14.33 -4.06
CA GLU A 102 -3.98 14.25 -4.88
C GLU A 102 -3.45 12.82 -4.87
N VAL A 103 -3.13 12.26 -6.04
CA VAL A 103 -2.40 10.98 -6.14
C VAL A 103 -0.92 11.24 -5.85
N LYS A 104 -0.34 10.51 -4.88
CA LYS A 104 1.10 10.51 -4.65
C LYS A 104 1.75 9.48 -5.58
N ILE A 105 2.33 9.99 -6.66
CA ILE A 105 2.92 9.20 -7.74
C ILE A 105 4.24 8.57 -7.27
N ALA A 106 4.38 7.26 -7.46
CA ALA A 106 5.61 6.54 -7.17
C ALA A 106 6.75 6.90 -8.15
N GLY A 107 8.01 6.84 -7.68
CA GLY A 107 9.20 6.94 -8.52
C GLY A 107 9.41 8.25 -9.27
N GLY A 108 8.74 9.33 -8.89
CA GLY A 108 8.93 10.66 -9.49
C GLY A 108 8.44 10.78 -10.94
N SER A 109 7.57 9.87 -11.39
CA SER A 109 6.96 9.96 -12.71
C SER A 109 6.20 11.28 -12.88
N ARG A 110 6.28 11.88 -14.07
CA ARG A 110 5.53 13.10 -14.43
C ARG A 110 4.07 12.81 -14.81
N ASN A 111 3.67 11.54 -14.84
CA ASN A 111 2.34 11.10 -15.22
C ASN A 111 1.85 9.94 -14.34
N PHE A 112 0.59 9.55 -14.51
CA PHE A 112 -0.05 8.50 -13.74
C PHE A 112 0.24 7.06 -14.22
N THR A 113 1.09 6.86 -15.23
CA THR A 113 1.33 5.52 -15.79
C THR A 113 2.14 4.61 -14.88
N ASN A 114 2.79 5.18 -13.86
CA ASN A 114 3.59 4.47 -12.86
C ASN A 114 3.23 4.91 -11.44
N ALA A 115 1.95 5.23 -11.22
CA ALA A 115 1.50 5.86 -9.98
C ALA A 115 1.58 4.94 -8.74
N THR A 116 1.54 3.63 -8.92
CA THR A 116 1.45 2.69 -7.78
C THR A 116 2.82 2.30 -7.22
N TYR A 117 2.84 1.94 -5.94
CA TYR A 117 3.98 1.41 -5.23
C TYR A 117 3.99 -0.12 -5.29
N LYS A 118 5.17 -0.70 -5.50
CA LYS A 118 5.42 -2.14 -5.65
C LYS A 118 6.72 -2.55 -4.95
N LEU A 119 6.69 -3.64 -4.17
CA LEU A 119 7.81 -4.08 -3.32
C LEU A 119 9.09 -4.39 -4.13
N GLU A 120 8.90 -5.02 -5.29
CA GLU A 120 9.96 -5.47 -6.19
C GLU A 120 10.66 -4.32 -6.93
N MET A 121 10.03 -3.15 -7.03
CA MET A 121 10.54 -2.01 -7.80
C MET A 121 11.34 -1.05 -6.90
N ASN A 122 12.69 -1.04 -7.02
CA ASN A 122 13.58 -0.23 -6.16
C ASN A 122 13.20 1.26 -6.04
N ASN A 123 12.73 1.88 -7.12
CA ASN A 123 12.34 3.29 -7.14
C ASN A 123 10.88 3.54 -6.75
N ARG A 124 10.10 2.49 -6.45
CA ARG A 124 8.65 2.53 -6.21
C ARG A 124 8.23 1.62 -5.05
N ASN A 125 9.16 1.18 -4.21
CA ASN A 125 8.91 0.26 -3.11
C ASN A 125 8.62 0.96 -1.78
N VAL A 126 8.66 2.29 -1.73
CA VAL A 126 8.33 3.06 -0.53
C VAL A 126 7.88 4.46 -0.88
N PHE A 127 6.85 4.92 -0.18
CA PHE A 127 6.52 6.33 -0.05
C PHE A 127 7.04 6.85 1.28
N ILE A 128 7.69 8.01 1.29
CA ILE A 128 8.19 8.66 2.49
C ILE A 128 7.57 10.06 2.57
N ASP A 129 6.93 10.35 3.71
CA ASP A 129 6.56 11.70 4.10
C ASP A 129 7.25 12.03 5.42
N LYS A 130 8.29 12.85 5.32
CA LYS A 130 9.12 13.32 6.43
C LYS A 130 9.09 14.85 6.45
N SER A 131 8.02 15.40 7.00
CA SER A 131 7.91 16.83 7.28
C SER A 131 8.26 17.08 8.74
N SER A 132 9.15 18.03 8.97
CA SER A 132 9.56 18.50 10.29
C SER A 132 9.15 19.96 10.45
N GLY A 133 7.88 20.20 10.79
CA GLY A 133 7.41 21.48 11.30
C GLY A 133 7.15 21.42 12.80
N LEU A 134 7.30 22.55 13.51
CA LEU A 134 7.08 22.67 14.96
C LEU A 134 5.71 22.14 15.41
N PHE A 135 4.72 22.19 14.52
CA PHE A 135 3.35 21.68 14.73
C PHE A 135 2.92 20.62 13.71
N HIS A 136 3.77 20.29 12.73
CA HIS A 136 3.43 19.47 11.56
C HIS A 136 4.53 18.42 11.36
N LYS A 137 4.48 17.37 12.17
CA LYS A 137 5.39 16.22 12.04
C LYS A 137 4.70 15.10 11.28
N SER A 138 5.02 14.96 10.00
CA SER A 138 4.81 13.69 9.30
C SER A 138 6.08 12.85 9.46
N ASN A 139 5.92 11.63 9.96
CA ASN A 139 7.01 10.68 10.10
C ASN A 139 6.51 9.32 9.64
N ILE A 140 6.23 9.21 8.34
CA ILE A 140 5.52 8.09 7.75
C ILE A 140 6.32 7.53 6.58
N ALA A 141 6.42 6.20 6.56
CA ALA A 141 6.77 5.40 5.41
C ALA A 141 5.63 4.42 5.11
N ILE A 142 5.25 4.31 3.84
CA ILE A 142 4.23 3.36 3.36
C ILE A 142 4.91 2.43 2.37
N ILE A 143 4.92 1.13 2.69
CA ILE A 143 5.72 0.12 1.99
C ILE A 143 4.77 -0.98 1.52
N PRO A 144 4.56 -1.17 0.20
CA PRO A 144 3.92 -2.37 -0.33
C PRO A 144 4.67 -3.63 0.12
N LEU A 145 3.94 -4.70 0.45
CA LEU A 145 4.50 -5.98 0.85
C LEU A 145 4.09 -7.08 -0.14
N TRP A 146 4.30 -8.35 0.25
CA TRP A 146 3.87 -9.52 -0.50
C TRP A 146 2.35 -9.65 -0.59
N LYS A 147 1.89 -10.56 -1.46
CA LYS A 147 0.47 -10.92 -1.59
C LYS A 147 0.13 -12.11 -0.72
N GLU A 148 -1.06 -12.07 -0.11
CA GLU A 148 -1.72 -13.24 0.47
C GLU A 148 -3.01 -13.49 -0.32
N LYS A 149 -3.02 -14.55 -1.14
CA LYS A 149 -4.06 -14.78 -2.17
C LYS A 149 -4.16 -13.57 -3.11
N ASP A 150 -5.31 -12.91 -3.17
CA ASP A 150 -5.54 -11.69 -3.96
C ASP A 150 -5.37 -10.38 -3.17
N LYS A 151 -5.11 -10.47 -1.86
CA LYS A 151 -4.89 -9.31 -1.00
C LYS A 151 -3.42 -8.87 -1.11
N LEU A 152 -3.20 -7.56 -1.22
CA LEU A 152 -1.85 -6.98 -1.24
C LEU A 152 -1.51 -6.44 0.14
N GLY A 153 -0.38 -6.86 0.68
CA GLY A 153 0.12 -6.37 1.96
C GLY A 153 0.63 -4.93 1.86
N VAL A 154 0.51 -4.19 2.94
CA VAL A 154 1.13 -2.88 3.11
C VAL A 154 1.57 -2.69 4.56
N LEU A 155 2.75 -2.08 4.74
CA LEU A 155 3.26 -1.64 6.04
C LEU A 155 3.21 -0.12 6.09
N ILE A 156 2.61 0.41 7.16
CA ILE A 156 2.72 1.81 7.56
C ILE A 156 3.70 1.81 8.73
N THR A 157 4.77 2.58 8.63
CA THR A 157 5.84 2.65 9.63
C THR A 157 6.53 4.02 9.58
N THR A 158 7.70 4.15 10.21
CA THR A 158 8.55 5.33 10.13
C THR A 158 9.68 5.16 9.10
N PRO A 159 10.20 6.26 8.51
CA PRO A 159 11.25 6.20 7.49
C PRO A 159 12.53 5.47 7.93
N ASP A 160 12.94 5.61 9.19
CA ASP A 160 14.11 4.94 9.77
C ASP A 160 14.00 3.41 9.77
N ARG A 161 12.79 2.87 9.73
CA ARG A 161 12.53 1.43 9.69
C ARG A 161 12.34 0.87 8.29
N SER A 162 12.30 1.74 7.28
CA SER A 162 11.87 1.37 5.92
C SER A 162 12.83 0.42 5.23
N GLU A 163 14.14 0.64 5.35
CA GLU A 163 15.15 -0.18 4.71
C GLU A 163 15.10 -1.65 5.19
N ALA A 164 15.13 -1.85 6.52
CA ALA A 164 15.02 -3.16 7.13
C ALA A 164 13.70 -3.87 6.74
N ALA A 165 12.59 -3.14 6.75
CA ALA A 165 11.29 -3.68 6.36
C ALA A 165 11.23 -4.08 4.89
N ILE A 166 11.74 -3.26 3.97
CA ILE A 166 11.80 -3.59 2.52
C ILE A 166 12.67 -4.84 2.31
N LYS A 167 13.84 -4.88 2.96
CA LYS A 167 14.78 -6.00 2.86
C LYS A 167 14.13 -7.30 3.34
N ALA A 168 13.47 -7.28 4.50
CA ALA A 168 12.73 -8.42 5.03
C ALA A 168 11.55 -8.83 4.13
N GLY A 169 10.74 -7.88 3.69
CA GLY A 169 9.60 -8.13 2.81
C GLY A 169 10.00 -8.79 1.49
N ARG A 170 11.11 -8.35 0.88
CA ARG A 170 11.66 -8.96 -0.33
C ARG A 170 12.19 -10.37 -0.11
N ALA A 171 12.81 -10.62 1.05
CA ALA A 171 13.25 -11.96 1.40
C ALA A 171 12.08 -12.92 1.57
N ILE A 172 10.99 -12.48 2.23
CA ILE A 172 9.75 -13.25 2.34
C ILE A 172 9.15 -13.53 0.96
N GLN A 173 9.02 -12.51 0.10
CA GLN A 173 8.47 -12.68 -1.25
C GLN A 173 9.29 -13.68 -2.06
N ALA A 174 10.63 -13.55 -2.07
CA ALA A 174 11.49 -14.48 -2.79
C ALA A 174 11.34 -15.93 -2.28
N LEU A 175 11.23 -16.12 -0.96
CA LEU A 175 11.01 -17.44 -0.36
C LEU A 175 9.63 -18.02 -0.73
N MET A 176 8.59 -17.19 -0.77
CA MET A 176 7.26 -17.59 -1.24
C MET A 176 7.26 -18.03 -2.70
N ASP A 177 7.92 -17.26 -3.56
CA ASP A 177 8.02 -17.54 -5.00
C ASP A 177 8.69 -18.90 -5.24
N GLN A 178 9.78 -19.20 -4.52
CA GLN A 178 10.47 -20.50 -4.56
C GLN A 178 9.59 -21.66 -4.06
N SER A 179 8.84 -21.45 -2.97
CA SER A 179 7.96 -22.48 -2.40
C SER A 179 6.72 -22.78 -3.25
N SER A 180 6.33 -21.87 -4.14
CA SER A 180 5.23 -22.11 -5.07
C SER A 180 5.55 -23.19 -6.10
N GLU A 181 6.84 -23.52 -6.26
CA GLU A 181 7.37 -24.51 -7.18
C GLU A 181 7.65 -25.87 -6.51
N THR A 182 7.64 -25.97 -5.17
CA THR A 182 8.01 -27.19 -4.42
C THR A 182 7.11 -27.42 -3.20
N SER A 183 6.70 -28.68 -2.95
CA SER A 183 5.84 -29.04 -1.80
C SER A 183 6.62 -29.29 -0.49
N ASP A 184 7.66 -28.50 -0.21
CA ASP A 184 8.47 -28.68 1.00
C ASP A 184 7.81 -28.08 2.25
N ASN A 185 7.57 -28.92 3.26
CA ASN A 185 7.03 -28.52 4.55
C ASN A 185 8.03 -27.68 5.38
N GLY A 186 9.34 -27.85 5.16
CA GLY A 186 10.38 -27.03 5.79
C GLY A 186 10.31 -25.56 5.36
N GLN A 187 10.25 -25.32 4.05
CA GLN A 187 10.06 -23.97 3.49
C GLN A 187 8.77 -23.27 3.97
N LYS A 188 7.65 -24.00 4.03
CA LYS A 188 6.39 -23.44 4.55
C LYS A 188 6.53 -22.95 5.99
N THR A 189 7.25 -23.69 6.82
CA THR A 189 7.51 -23.32 8.22
C THR A 189 8.38 -22.06 8.30
N LEU A 190 9.45 -22.00 7.50
CA LEU A 190 10.31 -20.81 7.41
C LEU A 190 9.55 -19.55 6.97
N ILE A 191 8.64 -19.67 6.00
CA ILE A 191 7.78 -18.55 5.56
C ILE A 191 6.92 -18.07 6.72
N LEU A 192 6.25 -18.99 7.42
CA LEU A 192 5.38 -18.64 8.55
C LEU A 192 6.17 -17.95 9.68
N ASP A 193 7.36 -18.45 10.00
CA ASP A 193 8.24 -17.87 11.03
C ASP A 193 8.76 -16.48 10.63
N ALA A 194 9.17 -16.32 9.37
CA ALA A 194 9.61 -15.03 8.84
C ALA A 194 8.49 -13.99 8.86
N ILE A 195 7.26 -14.39 8.48
CA ILE A 195 6.07 -13.54 8.56
C ILE A 195 5.75 -13.21 10.03
N ALA A 196 5.82 -14.18 10.94
CA ALA A 196 5.55 -13.96 12.36
C ALA A 196 6.52 -12.92 12.95
N ALA A 197 7.82 -13.04 12.66
CA ALA A 197 8.83 -12.04 13.04
C ALA A 197 8.57 -10.67 12.40
N PHE A 198 8.14 -10.64 11.12
CA PHE A 198 7.77 -9.39 10.45
C PHE A 198 6.60 -8.70 11.15
N LYS A 199 5.55 -9.48 11.47
CA LYS A 199 4.33 -9.01 12.15
C LYS A 199 4.60 -8.59 13.59
N SER A 200 5.60 -9.18 14.26
CA SER A 200 6.12 -8.70 15.55
C SER A 200 7.03 -7.48 15.45
N LYS A 201 7.18 -6.91 14.25
CA LYS A 201 7.98 -5.70 13.96
C LYS A 201 9.49 -5.93 14.15
N ASP A 202 9.95 -7.18 14.08
CA ASP A 202 11.37 -7.54 14.13
C ASP A 202 11.85 -7.87 12.70
N PHE A 203 12.17 -6.82 11.96
CA PHE A 203 12.49 -6.93 10.52
C PHE A 203 13.85 -7.59 10.28
N GLU A 204 14.83 -7.39 11.16
CA GLU A 204 16.14 -8.05 11.04
C GLU A 204 16.03 -9.56 11.29
N LYS A 205 15.28 -9.98 12.32
CA LYS A 205 15.01 -11.40 12.55
C LYS A 205 14.20 -12.00 11.41
N SER A 206 13.18 -11.29 10.94
CA SER A 206 12.37 -11.71 9.78
C SER A 206 13.23 -11.95 8.54
N TYR A 207 14.13 -11.00 8.22
CA TYR A 207 15.09 -11.16 7.14
C TYR A 207 16.02 -12.36 7.39
N ALA A 208 16.58 -12.50 8.59
CA ALA A 208 17.50 -13.58 8.93
C ALA A 208 16.85 -14.97 8.81
N ILE A 209 15.57 -15.11 9.14
CA ILE A 209 14.81 -16.35 8.94
C ILE A 209 14.61 -16.60 7.44
N ALA A 210 14.09 -15.61 6.71
CA ALA A 210 13.79 -15.75 5.28
C ALA A 210 15.04 -16.02 4.43
N ALA A 211 16.18 -15.45 4.80
CA ALA A 211 17.45 -15.64 4.09
C ALA A 211 18.03 -17.06 4.22
N ARG A 212 17.61 -17.86 5.21
CA ARG A 212 18.06 -19.25 5.38
C ARG A 212 17.49 -20.20 4.33
N GLY A 213 16.38 -19.84 3.72
CA GLY A 213 15.73 -20.65 2.69
C GLY A 213 16.19 -20.33 1.27
N ARG A 214 17.16 -19.41 1.10
CA ARG A 214 17.75 -19.06 -0.19
C ARG A 214 18.91 -19.97 -0.57
#